data_AF-T0ZBF2-F1
#
_entry.id   AF-T0ZBF2-F1
#
_cell.length_a   1.000
_cell.length_b   1.000
_cell.length_c   1.000
_cell.angle_alpha   90.00
_cell.angle_beta   90.00
_cell.angle_gamma   90.00
#
_symmetry.space_group_name_H-M   'P 1'
#
loop_
_entity.id
_entity.type
_entity.pdbx_description
1 polymer ?
#
loop_
_entity_poly.entity_id
_entity_poly.type
_entity_poly.pdbx_seq_one_letter_code
_entity_poly.pdbx_strand_id
1 'polypeptide(L)'
;MNRHVNAIAGRLSLRPPQRISLERLDRVTEIAPPQKDSDVGTALEAIRSEFPSVTDFERNFPSLCFALATGVGKTRLMGAFISYLHLAHGIN
;
A
#
# COMPACT_ATOMS: atom_id res chain seq x y z
N MET A 1 -13.59 4.25 5.27
CA MET A 1 -12.21 4.75 5.47
C MET A 1 -11.60 4.01 6.65
N ASN A 2 -10.53 3.27 6.41
CA ASN A 2 -9.92 2.38 7.40
C ASN A 2 -9.41 3.15 8.63
N ARG A 3 -9.79 2.71 9.84
CA ARG A 3 -9.40 3.34 11.10
C ARG A 3 -7.88 3.42 11.28
N HIS A 4 -7.15 2.43 10.77
CA HIS A 4 -5.70 2.36 10.86
C HIS A 4 -5.04 3.44 9.99
N VAL A 5 -5.57 3.68 8.79
CA VAL A 5 -5.10 4.77 7.90
C VAL A 5 -5.20 6.12 8.62
N ASN A 6 -6.37 6.43 9.19
CA ASN A 6 -6.57 7.70 9.90
C ASN A 6 -5.64 7.85 11.12
N ALA A 7 -5.52 6.81 11.94
CA ALA A 7 -4.68 6.82 13.13
C ALA A 7 -3.19 7.01 12.78
N ILE A 8 -2.70 6.26 11.78
CA ILE A 8 -1.31 6.33 11.32
C ILE A 8 -1.02 7.68 10.67
N ALA A 9 -1.92 8.15 9.81
CA ALA A 9 -1.77 9.45 9.14
C ALA A 9 -1.67 10.61 10.13
N GLY A 10 -2.49 10.60 11.18
CA GLY A 10 -2.43 11.58 12.26
C GLY A 10 -1.13 11.48 13.07
N ARG A 11 -0.81 10.28 13.59
CA ARG A 11 0.36 10.05 14.45
C ARG A 11 1.69 10.37 13.75
N LEU A 12 1.80 10.05 12.46
CA LEU A 12 3.01 10.32 11.69
C LEU A 12 2.99 11.67 10.99
N SER A 13 1.91 12.46 11.13
CA SER A 13 1.73 13.74 10.43
C SER A 13 1.98 13.61 8.92
N LEU A 14 1.30 12.63 8.30
CA LEU A 14 1.40 12.40 6.86
C LEU A 14 0.78 13.56 6.09
N ARG A 15 1.56 14.14 5.17
CA ARG A 15 1.09 15.17 4.24
C ARG A 15 0.37 14.53 3.04
N PRO A 16 -0.41 15.28 2.23
CA PRO A 16 -1.28 14.69 1.23
C PRO A 16 -0.62 13.64 0.32
N PRO A 17 0.58 13.85 -0.26
CA PRO A 17 1.20 12.81 -1.10
C PRO A 17 1.44 11.49 -0.37
N GLN A 18 1.85 11.55 0.91
CA GLN A 18 2.09 10.36 1.73
C GLN A 18 0.77 9.71 2.17
N ARG A 19 -0.21 10.52 2.56
CA ARG A 19 -1.54 10.04 2.99
C ARG A 19 -2.26 9.32 1.86
N ILE A 20 -2.23 9.89 0.65
CA ILE A 20 -2.81 9.28 -0.55
C ILE A 20 -2.11 7.94 -0.84
N SER A 21 -0.79 7.86 -0.70
CA SER A 21 -0.08 6.58 -0.86
C SER A 21 -0.55 5.53 0.15
N LEU A 22 -0.81 5.91 1.40
CA LEU A 22 -1.35 5.00 2.42
C LEU A 22 -2.80 4.57 2.14
N GLU A 23 -3.64 5.49 1.69
CA GLU A 23 -5.02 5.19 1.28
C GLU A 23 -5.06 4.27 0.04
N ARG A 24 -4.11 4.43 -0.89
CA ARG A 24 -3.94 3.51 -2.03
C ARG A 24 -3.49 2.13 -1.58
N LEU A 25 -2.56 2.04 -0.62
CA LEU A 25 -2.16 0.75 -0.05
C LEU A 25 -3.35 0.06 0.62
N ASP A 26 -4.16 0.79 1.40
CA ASP A 26 -5.40 0.30 2.00
C ASP A 26 -6.31 -0.31 0.92
N ARG A 27 -6.60 0.46 -0.13
CA ARG A 27 -7.44 -0.01 -1.24
C ARG A 27 -6.87 -1.23 -1.96
N VAL A 28 -5.57 -1.25 -2.23
CA VAL A 28 -4.92 -2.41 -2.85
C VAL A 28 -5.06 -3.65 -1.97
N THR A 29 -4.89 -3.53 -0.65
CA THR A 29 -5.07 -4.67 0.26
C THR A 29 -6.53 -5.12 0.44
N GLU A 30 -7.52 -4.31 0.04
CA GLU A 30 -8.92 -4.73 0.01
C GLU A 30 -9.23 -5.59 -1.23
N ILE A 31 -8.72 -5.18 -2.40
CA ILE A 31 -9.01 -5.85 -3.68
C ILE A 31 -8.07 -7.01 -3.99
N ALA A 32 -6.86 -6.97 -3.43
CA ALA A 32 -5.88 -8.05 -3.46
C ALA A 32 -5.37 -8.29 -2.03
N PRO A 33 -6.14 -9.01 -1.19
CA PRO A 33 -5.76 -9.28 0.19
C PRO A 33 -4.37 -9.93 0.30
N PRO A 34 -3.53 -9.49 1.23
CA PRO A 34 -2.20 -10.06 1.41
C PRO A 34 -2.32 -11.46 2.04
N GLN A 35 -1.92 -12.49 1.30
CA GLN A 35 -1.96 -13.90 1.72
C GLN A 35 -0.73 -14.63 1.19
N LYS A 36 -0.36 -15.71 1.88
CA LYS A 36 0.64 -16.64 1.36
C LYS A 36 0.08 -17.35 0.12
N ASP A 37 0.95 -17.60 -0.85
CA ASP A 37 0.63 -18.36 -2.06
C ASP A 37 -0.55 -17.78 -2.87
N SER A 38 -0.77 -16.46 -2.78
CA SER A 38 -1.80 -15.75 -3.54
C SER A 38 -1.53 -15.81 -5.05
N ASP A 39 -2.56 -16.06 -5.84
CA ASP A 39 -2.48 -16.04 -7.30
C ASP A 39 -2.08 -14.65 -7.81
N VAL A 40 -0.85 -14.55 -8.31
CA VAL A 40 -0.23 -13.30 -8.73
C VAL A 40 -0.95 -12.68 -9.93
N GLY A 41 -1.43 -13.50 -10.87
CA GLY A 41 -2.16 -13.02 -12.05
C GLY A 41 -3.50 -12.40 -11.67
N THR A 42 -4.24 -13.07 -10.81
CA THR A 42 -5.53 -12.61 -10.27
C THR A 42 -5.35 -11.31 -9.49
N ALA A 43 -4.32 -11.23 -8.63
CA ALA A 43 -3.99 -10.02 -7.90
C ALA A 43 -3.63 -8.85 -8.84
N LEU A 44 -2.85 -9.11 -9.89
CA LEU A 44 -2.49 -8.11 -10.89
C LEU A 44 -3.71 -7.60 -11.64
N GLU A 45 -4.60 -8.48 -12.10
CA GLU A 45 -5.84 -8.09 -12.79
C GLU A 45 -6.75 -7.25 -11.89
N ALA A 46 -6.94 -7.67 -10.64
CA ALA A 46 -7.73 -6.93 -9.65
C ALA A 46 -7.15 -5.54 -9.41
N ILE A 47 -5.84 -5.43 -9.13
CA ILE A 47 -5.17 -4.15 -8.91
C ILE A 47 -5.22 -3.26 -10.16
N ARG A 48 -4.98 -3.82 -11.34
CA ARG A 48 -4.97 -3.09 -12.62
C ARG A 48 -6.34 -2.53 -13.00
N SER A 49 -7.43 -3.14 -12.53
CA SER A 49 -8.79 -2.64 -12.74
C SER A 49 -9.03 -1.26 -12.11
N GLU A 50 -8.36 -0.96 -10.99
CA GLU A 50 -8.45 0.34 -10.30
C GLU A 50 -7.20 1.21 -10.47
N PHE A 51 -6.04 0.59 -10.70
CA PHE A 51 -4.76 1.25 -10.88
C PHE A 51 -4.12 0.81 -12.21
N PRO A 52 -4.61 1.31 -13.37
CA PRO A 52 -4.15 0.86 -14.69
C PRO A 52 -2.65 1.11 -14.98
N SER A 53 -1.99 1.95 -14.18
CA SER A 53 -0.54 2.16 -14.24
C SER A 53 0.29 0.98 -13.73
N VAL A 54 -0.32 0.04 -13.02
CA VAL A 54 0.34 -1.20 -12.56
C VAL A 54 0.28 -2.21 -13.71
N THR A 55 1.41 -2.41 -14.37
CA THR A 55 1.50 -3.29 -15.56
C THR A 55 2.05 -4.67 -15.23
N ASP A 56 2.98 -4.75 -14.29
CA ASP A 56 3.62 -5.98 -13.83
C ASP A 56 4.18 -5.75 -12.41
N PHE A 57 4.39 -6.83 -11.65
CA PHE A 57 5.03 -6.79 -10.33
C PHE A 57 6.54 -7.02 -10.39
N GLU A 58 7.09 -7.48 -11.52
CA GLU A 58 8.51 -7.81 -11.74
C GLU A 58 9.05 -8.90 -10.79
N ARG A 59 8.16 -9.54 -10.01
CA ARG A 59 8.47 -10.50 -8.94
C ARG A 59 7.38 -11.56 -8.89
N ASN A 60 7.71 -12.71 -8.32
CA ASN A 60 6.77 -13.82 -8.09
C ASN A 60 5.84 -13.60 -6.87
N PHE A 61 5.64 -12.34 -6.48
CA PHE A 61 4.73 -11.92 -5.42
C PHE A 61 4.23 -10.49 -5.73
N PRO A 62 3.06 -10.07 -5.19
CA PRO A 62 2.58 -8.71 -5.36
C PRO A 62 3.57 -7.67 -4.83
N SER A 63 4.23 -6.95 -5.73
CA SER A 63 5.24 -5.93 -5.42
C SER A 63 4.78 -4.59 -5.97
N LEU A 64 4.67 -3.57 -5.12
CA LEU A 64 4.06 -2.28 -5.48
C LEU A 64 5.07 -1.14 -5.33
N CYS A 65 5.16 -0.29 -6.36
CA CYS A 65 5.99 0.91 -6.33
C CYS A 65 5.15 2.15 -6.03
N PHE A 66 5.56 2.92 -5.02
CA PHE A 66 4.97 4.21 -4.68
C PHE A 66 5.98 5.33 -4.93
N ALA A 67 5.81 6.06 -6.03
CA ALA A 67 6.70 7.15 -6.41
C ALA A 67 6.43 8.41 -5.59
N LEU A 68 7.47 8.92 -4.91
CA LEU A 68 7.48 10.21 -4.25
C LEU A 68 8.77 10.98 -4.57
N ALA A 69 8.64 12.28 -4.81
CA ALA A 69 9.77 13.18 -5.01
C ALA A 69 10.73 13.18 -3.80
N THR A 70 11.97 13.62 -4.02
CA THR A 70 12.96 13.81 -2.95
C THR A 70 12.47 14.87 -1.96
N GLY A 71 12.77 14.69 -0.67
CA GLY A 71 12.33 15.61 0.39
C GLY A 71 10.87 15.49 0.85
N VAL A 72 10.03 14.70 0.18
CA VAL A 72 8.61 14.51 0.56
C VAL A 72 8.46 13.62 1.81
N GLY A 73 9.47 12.81 2.13
CA GLY A 73 9.50 11.94 3.30
C GLY A 73 9.16 10.48 3.00
N LYS A 74 9.91 9.85 2.08
CA LYS A 74 9.78 8.43 1.73
C LYS A 74 9.97 7.51 2.93
N THR A 75 10.95 7.79 3.81
CA THR A 75 11.20 7.00 5.02
C THR A 75 10.00 6.97 5.95
N ARG A 76 9.34 8.13 6.14
CA ARG A 76 8.12 8.23 6.94
C ARG A 76 6.97 7.45 6.32
N LEU A 77 6.84 7.47 5.00
CA LEU A 77 5.83 6.69 4.29
C LEU A 77 6.08 5.18 4.46
N MET A 78 7.33 4.71 4.37
CA MET A 78 7.67 3.31 4.61
C MET A 78 7.28 2.87 6.03
N GLY A 79 7.56 3.69 7.05
CA GLY A 79 7.10 3.43 8.40
C GLY A 79 5.58 3.37 8.52
N ALA A 80 4.86 4.21 7.78
CA ALA A 80 3.40 4.17 7.72
C ALA A 80 2.87 2.87 7.10
N PHE A 81 3.50 2.40 6.01
CA PHE A 81 3.13 1.14 5.35
C PHE A 81 3.38 -0.07 6.25
N ILE A 82 4.55 -0.16 6.87
CA ILE A 82 4.87 -1.26 7.80
C ILE A 82 3.87 -1.26 8.97
N SER A 83 3.63 -0.09 9.56
CA SER A 83 2.65 0.04 10.66
C SER A 83 1.25 -0.36 10.24
N TYR A 84 0.85 -0.02 9.01
CA TYR A 84 -0.46 -0.37 8.47
C TYR A 84 -0.60 -1.88 8.24
N LEU A 85 0.36 -2.50 7.56
CA LEU A 85 0.35 -3.94 7.29
C LEU A 85 0.38 -4.76 8.60
N HIS A 86 1.14 -4.31 9.59
CA HIS A 86 1.14 -4.90 10.92
C HIS A 86 -0.23 -4.78 11.62
N LEU A 87 -0.78 -3.57 11.72
CA LEU A 87 -1.99 -3.32 12.51
C LEU A 87 -3.29 -3.81 11.83
N ALA A 88 -3.37 -3.75 10.50
CA ALA A 88 -4.56 -4.11 9.75
C ALA A 88 -4.55 -5.58 9.30
N HIS A 89 -3.37 -6.14 9.01
CA HIS A 89 -3.23 -7.47 8.40
C HIS A 89 -2.36 -8.45 9.19
N GLY A 90 -1.77 -8.04 10.33
CA GLY A 90 -0.96 -8.92 11.18
C GLY A 90 0.36 -9.37 10.57
N ILE A 91 0.86 -8.65 9.56
CA ILE A 91 2.12 -8.97 8.87
C ILE A 91 3.31 -8.43 9.70
N ASN A 92 4.27 -9.31 10.01
CA ASN A 92 5.44 -9.02 10.84
C ASN A 92 6.75 -9.32 10.11
#